data_AF-A0A7C3DVU2-F1
#
_entry.id   AF-A0A7C3DVU2-F1
#
_cell.length_a   1.000
_cell.length_b   1.000
_cell.length_c   1.000
_cell.angle_alpha   90.00
_cell.angle_beta   90.00
_cell.angle_gamma   90.00
#
_symmetry.space_group_name_H-M   'P 1'
#
loop_
_entity.id
_entity.type
_entity.pdbx_description
1 polymer ?
#
loop_
_entity_poly.entity_id
_entity_poly.type
_entity_poly.pdbx_seq_one_letter_code
_entity_poly.pdbx_strand_id
1 'polypeptide(L)'
;MKALLVSAATSLVAFVALAQGQFNFGNRVTVAGIDARMFYWDCITPLSGAAFLAQAYAGMEWDSLTPVGSPVPFRTGAAAGYISSHIVTTPYPGGTPVWVDMRVWEAAGGATYEAAVASGRFYGRSNPIQLLVAEAPLVPPDMVGLQSFCVIPEPSPLALGLLGAAVLLLRCRG
;
A
#
# COMPACT_ATOMS: atom_id res chain seq x y z
N MET A 1 -6.88 2.42 47.82
CA MET A 1 -5.76 1.73 47.15
C MET A 1 -6.10 1.22 45.75
N LYS A 2 -7.34 0.82 45.43
CA LYS A 2 -7.74 0.44 44.04
C LYS A 2 -7.84 1.62 43.06
N ALA A 3 -8.19 2.81 43.52
CA ALA A 3 -8.31 4.00 42.68
C ALA A 3 -6.96 4.58 42.18
N LEU A 4 -5.86 4.30 42.90
CA LEU A 4 -4.51 4.75 42.54
C LEU A 4 -3.90 3.94 41.39
N LEU A 5 -4.30 2.67 41.23
CA LEU A 5 -3.80 1.81 40.15
C LEU A 5 -4.39 2.17 38.78
N VAL A 6 -5.62 2.69 38.74
CA VAL A 6 -6.30 3.03 37.48
C VAL A 6 -5.72 4.30 36.83
N SER A 7 -5.28 5.28 37.63
CA SER A 7 -4.69 6.51 37.09
C SER A 7 -3.27 6.33 36.53
N ALA A 8 -2.47 5.40 37.09
CA ALA A 8 -1.14 5.11 36.58
C ALA A 8 -1.16 4.42 35.21
N ALA A 9 -2.19 3.60 34.95
CA ALA A 9 -2.36 2.92 33.67
C ALA A 9 -2.76 3.88 32.54
N THR A 10 -3.55 4.92 32.82
CA THR A 10 -3.96 5.90 31.79
C THR A 10 -2.82 6.81 31.36
N SER A 11 -1.90 7.14 32.27
CA SER A 11 -0.71 7.94 31.97
C SER A 11 0.30 7.18 31.13
N LEU A 12 0.46 5.86 31.32
CA LEU A 12 1.41 5.03 30.56
C LEU A 12 0.96 4.79 29.11
N VAL A 13 -0.35 4.75 28.85
CA VAL A 13 -0.91 4.61 27.49
C VAL A 13 -0.70 5.86 26.63
N ALA A 14 -0.61 7.05 27.25
CA ALA A 14 -0.37 8.31 26.52
C ALA A 14 1.06 8.46 25.99
N PHE A 15 2.07 7.83 26.63
CA PHE A 15 3.46 7.89 26.17
C PHE A 15 3.72 7.05 24.91
N VAL A 16 2.98 5.95 24.71
CA VAL A 16 3.15 5.08 23.53
C VAL A 16 2.61 5.76 22.25
N ALA A 17 1.65 6.68 22.37
CA ALA A 17 1.08 7.38 21.23
C ALA A 17 2.03 8.42 20.59
N LEU A 18 3.01 8.94 21.33
CA LEU A 18 3.95 9.94 20.83
C LEU A 18 5.23 9.34 20.23
N ALA A 19 5.49 8.06 20.49
CA ALA A 19 6.67 7.36 19.97
C ALA A 19 6.39 6.59 18.67
N GLN A 20 5.18 6.69 18.09
CA GLN A 20 4.87 5.99 16.86
C GLN A 20 5.63 6.59 15.68
N GLY A 21 6.38 5.73 14.99
CA GLY A 21 7.12 6.08 13.80
C GLY A 21 6.17 6.39 12.64
N GLN A 22 6.51 7.44 11.90
CA GLN A 22 5.76 7.96 10.78
C GLN A 22 6.65 7.99 9.54
N PHE A 23 6.02 8.04 8.37
CA PHE A 23 6.66 8.30 7.08
C PHE A 23 5.71 9.11 6.20
N ASN A 24 6.24 9.79 5.17
CA ASN A 24 5.46 10.49 4.17
C ASN A 24 5.01 9.52 3.08
N PHE A 25 3.72 9.21 3.04
CA PHE A 25 3.13 8.38 2.00
C PHE A 25 2.77 9.24 0.80
N GLY A 26 3.54 9.08 -0.28
CA GLY A 26 3.33 9.80 -1.52
C GLY A 26 4.18 9.21 -2.63
N ASN A 27 3.65 9.22 -3.85
CA ASN A 27 4.36 8.69 -5.03
C ASN A 27 4.92 9.78 -5.95
N ARG A 28 4.93 11.03 -5.48
CA ARG A 28 5.63 12.14 -6.12
C ARG A 28 6.17 13.11 -5.07
N VAL A 29 7.48 13.10 -4.89
CA VAL A 29 8.24 14.02 -4.05
C VAL A 29 9.51 14.38 -4.81
N THR A 30 9.43 15.41 -5.64
CA THR A 30 10.50 15.76 -6.60
C THR A 30 11.81 16.13 -5.91
N VAL A 31 11.74 16.73 -4.72
CA VAL A 31 12.92 17.07 -3.91
C VAL A 31 13.67 15.84 -3.39
N ALA A 32 12.97 14.71 -3.24
CA ALA A 32 13.54 13.42 -2.82
C ALA A 32 13.83 12.49 -4.01
N GLY A 33 13.68 12.97 -5.25
CA GLY A 33 13.86 12.18 -6.47
C GLY A 33 12.75 11.15 -6.74
N ILE A 34 11.59 11.30 -6.10
CA ILE A 34 10.46 10.36 -6.26
C ILE A 34 9.51 10.90 -7.33
N ASP A 35 9.39 10.16 -8.43
CA ASP A 35 8.39 10.37 -9.48
C ASP A 35 7.88 9.01 -9.98
N ALA A 36 6.99 8.39 -9.20
CA ALA A 36 6.48 7.05 -9.43
C ALA A 36 5.00 7.10 -9.81
N ARG A 37 4.70 7.31 -11.09
CA ARG A 37 3.33 7.37 -11.59
C ARG A 37 2.71 5.98 -11.67
N MET A 38 1.45 5.85 -11.25
CA MET A 38 0.70 4.59 -11.34
C MET A 38 -0.20 4.56 -12.56
N PHE A 39 -0.23 3.41 -13.24
CA PHE A 39 -0.89 3.23 -14.51
C PHE A 39 -1.97 2.15 -14.47
N TYR A 40 -2.87 2.22 -15.45
CA TYR A 40 -3.84 1.18 -15.75
C TYR A 40 -3.14 -0.02 -16.41
N TRP A 41 -3.88 -1.09 -16.70
CA TRP A 41 -3.32 -2.36 -17.20
C TRP A 41 -2.58 -2.26 -18.54
N ASP A 42 -2.83 -1.19 -19.30
CA ASP A 42 -2.12 -0.87 -20.54
C ASP A 42 -0.72 -0.28 -20.31
N CYS A 43 -0.35 -0.01 -19.06
CA CYS A 43 0.91 0.59 -18.63
C CYS A 43 1.19 1.96 -19.30
N ILE A 44 0.14 2.63 -19.79
CA ILE A 44 0.22 3.92 -20.49
C ILE A 44 -0.77 4.91 -19.85
N THR A 45 -2.00 4.49 -19.58
CA THR A 45 -3.07 5.35 -19.06
C THR A 45 -2.88 5.55 -17.55
N PRO A 46 -2.67 6.77 -17.04
CA PRO A 46 -2.53 6.99 -15.60
C PRO A 46 -3.85 6.74 -14.84
N LEU A 47 -3.76 6.18 -13.64
CA LEU A 47 -4.93 5.99 -12.78
C LEU A 47 -5.51 7.34 -12.34
N SER A 48 -6.81 7.56 -12.49
CA SER A 48 -7.41 8.87 -12.24
C SER A 48 -8.61 8.78 -11.30
N GLY A 49 -8.63 9.67 -10.31
CA GLY A 49 -9.78 9.87 -9.43
C GLY A 49 -10.03 8.71 -8.45
N ALA A 50 -11.26 8.66 -7.94
CA ALA A 50 -11.68 7.73 -6.88
C ALA A 50 -12.04 6.32 -7.37
N ALA A 51 -11.92 6.04 -8.68
CA ALA A 51 -12.09 4.69 -9.21
C ALA A 51 -10.98 3.75 -8.71
N PHE A 52 -9.82 4.30 -8.37
CA PHE A 52 -8.70 3.58 -7.79
C PHE A 52 -8.32 4.18 -6.44
N LEU A 53 -7.94 3.31 -5.52
CA LEU A 53 -7.45 3.67 -4.20
C LEU A 53 -6.02 3.19 -4.05
N ALA A 54 -5.22 3.94 -3.32
CA ALA A 54 -3.88 3.55 -2.89
C ALA A 54 -3.81 3.56 -1.36
N GLN A 55 -3.10 2.59 -0.79
CA GLN A 55 -2.84 2.53 0.65
C GLN A 55 -1.42 2.03 0.89
N ALA A 56 -0.81 2.52 1.95
CA ALA A 56 0.49 2.04 2.39
C ALA A 56 0.33 0.74 3.19
N TYR A 57 1.24 -0.19 2.98
CA TYR A 57 1.39 -1.34 3.86
C TYR A 57 2.78 -1.30 4.48
N ALA A 58 2.88 -1.63 5.76
CA ALA A 58 4.15 -1.62 6.48
C ALA A 58 4.33 -2.88 7.34
N GLY A 59 5.57 -3.29 7.53
CA GLY A 59 5.95 -4.49 8.28
C GLY A 59 7.44 -4.52 8.63
N MET A 60 7.82 -5.36 9.59
CA MET A 60 9.24 -5.61 9.91
C MET A 60 9.90 -6.55 8.90
N GLU A 61 9.10 -7.36 8.20
CA GLU A 61 9.53 -8.32 7.18
C GLU A 61 8.89 -7.94 5.85
N TRP A 62 9.63 -8.10 4.75
CA TRP A 62 9.23 -7.61 3.42
C TRP A 62 8.01 -8.35 2.84
N ASP A 63 7.72 -9.56 3.32
CA ASP A 63 6.60 -10.41 2.91
C ASP A 63 5.44 -10.42 3.92
N SER A 64 5.60 -9.77 5.08
CA SER A 64 4.60 -9.68 6.15
C SER A 64 4.20 -8.22 6.41
N LEU A 65 3.63 -7.58 5.39
CA LEU A 65 3.18 -6.19 5.46
C LEU A 65 1.68 -6.10 5.75
N THR A 66 1.31 -5.17 6.63
CA THR A 66 -0.08 -4.91 7.05
C THR A 66 -0.52 -3.50 6.65
N PRO A 67 -1.81 -3.27 6.38
CA PRO A 67 -2.29 -1.96 5.96
C PRO A 67 -2.06 -0.91 7.07
N VAL A 68 -1.52 0.24 6.69
CA VAL A 68 -1.33 1.41 7.56
C VAL A 68 -1.89 2.68 6.90
N GLY A 69 -2.46 3.55 7.71
CA GLY A 69 -3.20 4.72 7.20
C GLY A 69 -4.50 4.35 6.48
N SER A 70 -5.21 5.36 5.97
CA SER A 70 -6.46 5.17 5.21
C SER A 70 -6.17 5.10 3.71
N PRO A 71 -6.97 4.33 2.93
CA PRO A 71 -6.89 4.37 1.48
C PRO A 71 -7.18 5.78 0.95
N VAL A 72 -6.41 6.23 -0.04
CA VAL A 72 -6.58 7.54 -0.68
C VAL A 72 -6.82 7.41 -2.18
N PRO A 73 -7.70 8.25 -2.76
CA PRO A 73 -7.94 8.25 -4.19
C PRO A 73 -6.78 8.90 -4.97
N PHE A 74 -6.69 8.57 -6.26
CA PHE A 74 -5.78 9.25 -7.16
C PHE A 74 -6.27 10.66 -7.53
N ARG A 75 -5.31 11.53 -7.86
CA ARG A 75 -5.59 12.84 -8.44
C ARG A 75 -6.11 12.67 -9.88
N THR A 76 -6.59 13.78 -10.45
CA THR A 76 -7.15 13.81 -11.81
C THR A 76 -6.33 14.73 -12.73
N GLY A 77 -6.64 14.70 -14.03
CA GLY A 77 -6.01 15.55 -15.03
C GLY A 77 -4.50 15.31 -15.17
N ALA A 78 -3.70 16.37 -15.27
CA ALA A 78 -2.25 16.27 -15.42
C ALA A 78 -1.55 15.52 -14.27
N ALA A 79 -2.18 15.48 -13.10
CA ALA A 79 -1.68 14.79 -11.91
C ALA A 79 -2.22 13.36 -11.76
N ALA A 80 -2.96 12.82 -12.73
CA ALA A 80 -3.40 11.43 -12.71
C ALA A 80 -2.21 10.48 -12.58
N GLY A 81 -2.40 9.40 -11.84
CA GLY A 81 -1.38 8.43 -11.46
C GLY A 81 -0.59 8.83 -10.21
N TYR A 82 -0.87 9.99 -9.62
CA TYR A 82 -0.33 10.40 -8.32
C TYR A 82 -1.43 10.57 -7.26
N ILE A 83 -1.06 10.34 -6.00
CA ILE A 83 -1.89 10.66 -4.84
C ILE A 83 -1.48 12.01 -4.23
N SER A 84 -2.29 12.51 -3.31
CA SER A 84 -1.86 13.60 -2.43
C SER A 84 -0.99 13.03 -1.30
N SER A 85 0.26 13.48 -1.21
CA SER A 85 1.17 13.04 -0.16
C SER A 85 0.66 13.45 1.22
N HIS A 86 0.78 12.53 2.19
CA HIS A 86 0.38 12.78 3.57
C HIS A 86 1.15 11.86 4.53
N ILE A 87 1.20 12.24 5.80
CA ILE A 87 1.90 11.47 6.83
C ILE A 87 1.06 10.24 7.20
N VAL A 88 1.69 9.07 7.19
CA VAL A 88 1.13 7.81 7.69
C VAL A 88 1.86 7.42 8.97
N THR A 89 1.09 7.06 10.00
CA THR A 89 1.60 6.58 11.28
C THR A 89 1.61 5.06 11.29
N THR A 90 2.70 4.47 11.77
CA THR A 90 2.89 3.02 11.85
C THR A 90 2.67 2.52 13.28
N PRO A 91 2.40 1.21 13.47
CA PRO A 91 2.37 0.63 14.81
C PRO A 91 3.77 0.47 15.45
N TYR A 92 4.83 0.83 14.73
CA TYR A 92 6.22 0.65 15.16
C TYR A 92 6.77 1.94 15.78
N PRO A 93 7.72 1.86 16.72
CA PRO A 93 8.36 3.04 17.28
C PRO A 93 9.17 3.85 16.25
N GLY A 94 9.38 5.14 16.49
CA GLY A 94 10.35 5.93 15.74
C GLY A 94 11.76 5.32 15.83
N GLY A 95 12.56 5.48 14.76
CA GLY A 95 13.88 4.86 14.63
C GLY A 95 13.84 3.37 14.28
N THR A 96 12.67 2.79 14.00
CA THR A 96 12.55 1.39 13.56
C THR A 96 12.72 1.28 12.05
N PRO A 97 13.61 0.41 11.53
CA PRO A 97 13.63 0.08 10.11
C PRO A 97 12.42 -0.78 9.77
N VAL A 98 11.63 -0.34 8.79
CA VAL A 98 10.42 -1.05 8.33
C VAL A 98 10.44 -1.17 6.82
N TRP A 99 9.81 -2.23 6.33
CA TRP A 99 9.47 -2.38 4.93
C TRP A 99 8.13 -1.70 4.67
N VAL A 100 8.02 -0.99 3.55
CA VAL A 100 6.80 -0.34 3.10
C VAL A 100 6.58 -0.62 1.61
N ASP A 101 5.35 -0.91 1.22
CA ASP A 101 4.92 -0.89 -0.18
C ASP A 101 3.66 -0.02 -0.35
N MET A 102 3.44 0.44 -1.58
CA MET A 102 2.17 1.06 -1.98
C MET A 102 1.33 0.01 -2.69
N ARG A 103 0.13 -0.24 -2.18
CA ARG A 103 -0.85 -1.11 -2.83
C ARG A 103 -1.96 -0.30 -3.43
N VAL A 104 -2.39 -0.71 -4.63
CA VAL A 104 -3.37 -0.01 -5.44
C VAL A 104 -4.42 -0.99 -5.91
N TRP A 105 -5.69 -0.59 -5.87
CA TRP A 105 -6.79 -1.42 -6.35
C TRP A 105 -7.96 -0.59 -6.87
N GLU A 106 -8.81 -1.22 -7.68
CA GLU A 106 -10.08 -0.66 -8.12
C GLU A 106 -11.08 -0.63 -6.96
N ALA A 107 -11.61 0.54 -6.62
CA ALA A 107 -12.52 0.75 -5.49
C ALA A 107 -13.79 -0.11 -5.57
N ALA A 108 -14.23 -0.48 -6.77
CA ALA A 108 -15.37 -1.36 -7.00
C ALA A 108 -15.14 -2.81 -6.50
N GLY A 109 -13.87 -3.22 -6.31
CA GLY A 109 -13.52 -4.53 -5.76
C GLY A 109 -13.63 -4.63 -4.23
N GLY A 110 -13.69 -3.49 -3.53
CA GLY A 110 -13.88 -3.48 -2.08
C GLY A 110 -13.18 -2.31 -1.38
N ALA A 111 -13.45 -2.19 -0.09
CA ALA A 111 -12.88 -1.15 0.76
C ALA A 111 -11.40 -1.39 1.11
N THR A 112 -10.91 -2.62 0.93
CA THR A 112 -9.51 -3.02 1.19
C THR A 112 -8.90 -3.66 -0.04
N TYR A 113 -7.57 -3.66 -0.11
CA TYR A 113 -6.82 -4.33 -1.16
C TYR A 113 -7.16 -5.82 -1.22
N GLU A 114 -7.23 -6.50 -0.07
CA GLU A 114 -7.50 -7.94 0.01
C GLU A 114 -8.89 -8.28 -0.53
N ALA A 115 -9.90 -7.44 -0.25
CA ALA A 115 -11.24 -7.60 -0.81
C ALA A 115 -11.23 -7.43 -2.34
N ALA A 116 -10.48 -6.44 -2.85
CA ALA A 116 -10.35 -6.22 -4.27
C ALA A 116 -9.63 -7.37 -4.98
N VAL A 117 -8.57 -7.93 -4.39
CA VAL A 117 -7.90 -9.14 -4.87
C VAL A 117 -8.90 -10.31 -4.91
N ALA A 118 -9.63 -10.55 -3.82
CA ALA A 118 -10.62 -11.63 -3.76
C ALA A 118 -11.78 -11.46 -4.77
N SER A 119 -12.06 -10.22 -5.20
CA SER A 119 -13.09 -9.92 -6.21
C SER A 119 -12.62 -10.10 -7.66
N GLY A 120 -11.33 -10.38 -7.90
CA GLY A 120 -10.74 -10.52 -9.23
C GLY A 120 -10.70 -9.20 -10.03
N ARG A 121 -10.76 -8.05 -9.35
CA ARG A 121 -10.71 -6.71 -9.94
C ARG A 121 -9.27 -6.28 -10.21
N PHE A 122 -9.06 -5.09 -10.78
CA PHE A 122 -7.71 -4.59 -11.00
C PHE A 122 -7.01 -4.27 -9.68
N TYR A 123 -5.80 -4.78 -9.51
CA TYR A 123 -4.96 -4.47 -8.36
C TYR A 123 -3.47 -4.50 -8.74
N GLY A 124 -2.63 -3.99 -7.86
CA GLY A 124 -1.18 -4.12 -7.95
C GLY A 124 -0.48 -3.55 -6.73
N ARG A 125 0.82 -3.82 -6.61
CA ARG A 125 1.67 -3.31 -5.53
C ARG A 125 3.01 -2.87 -6.10
N SER A 126 3.61 -1.87 -5.46
CA SER A 126 4.97 -1.43 -5.80
C SER A 126 6.03 -2.44 -5.36
N ASN A 127 7.28 -2.15 -5.71
CA ASN A 127 8.41 -2.77 -5.03
C ASN A 127 8.38 -2.43 -3.53
N PRO A 128 8.79 -3.36 -2.65
CA PRO A 128 8.99 -3.06 -1.23
C PRO A 128 10.23 -2.18 -1.07
N ILE A 129 10.15 -1.21 -0.18
CA ILE A 129 11.21 -0.26 0.15
C ILE A 129 11.46 -0.35 1.64
N GLN A 130 12.73 -0.32 2.06
CA GLN A 130 13.08 -0.19 3.46
C GLN A 130 13.33 1.27 3.81
N LEU A 131 12.73 1.75 4.89
CA LEU A 131 12.94 3.09 5.41
C LEU A 131 12.98 3.09 6.94
N LEU A 132 13.59 4.12 7.53
CA LEU A 132 13.67 4.32 8.97
C LEU A 132 12.56 5.27 9.40
N VAL A 133 11.47 4.77 9.99
CA VAL A 133 10.35 5.64 10.39
C VAL A 133 10.80 6.64 11.44
N ALA A 134 10.27 7.86 11.38
CA ALA A 134 10.65 8.94 12.29
C ALA A 134 9.47 9.32 13.19
N GLU A 135 9.76 9.64 14.45
CA GLU A 135 8.79 10.20 15.38
C GLU A 135 8.99 11.72 15.51
N ALA A 136 7.93 12.45 15.87
CA ALA A 136 8.03 13.88 16.09
C ALA A 136 9.06 14.19 17.20
N PRO A 137 9.90 15.23 17.05
CA PRO A 137 9.84 16.31 16.07
C PRO A 137 10.62 16.07 14.76
N LEU A 138 11.13 14.86 14.53
CA LEU A 138 11.86 14.55 13.30
C LEU A 138 10.92 14.54 12.10
N VAL A 139 11.44 14.96 10.95
CA VAL A 139 10.67 14.95 9.69
C VAL A 139 10.48 13.50 9.23
N PRO A 140 9.24 13.06 8.96
CA PRO A 140 8.98 11.72 8.43
C PRO A 140 9.71 11.49 7.10
N PRO A 141 10.37 10.34 6.90
CA PRO A 141 11.07 10.02 5.66
C PRO A 141 10.11 9.85 4.48
N ASP A 142 10.57 10.15 3.27
CA ASP A 142 9.88 9.83 2.03
C ASP A 142 10.14 8.39 1.57
N MET A 143 9.28 7.87 0.69
CA MET A 143 9.41 6.53 0.09
C MET A 143 10.46 6.48 -1.04
N VAL A 144 11.71 6.83 -0.73
CA VAL A 144 12.80 6.87 -1.71
C VAL A 144 13.02 5.47 -2.30
N GLY A 145 13.07 5.38 -3.64
CA GLY A 145 13.20 4.11 -4.35
C GLY A 145 11.87 3.49 -4.81
N LEU A 146 10.74 4.19 -4.61
CA LEU A 146 9.45 3.77 -5.16
C LEU A 146 9.45 3.79 -6.69
N GLN A 147 8.98 2.70 -7.29
CA GLN A 147 8.89 2.52 -8.73
C GLN A 147 7.44 2.59 -9.23
N SER A 148 7.28 3.11 -10.44
CA SER A 148 6.02 3.08 -11.19
C SER A 148 5.61 1.64 -11.52
N PHE A 149 4.31 1.37 -11.54
CA PHE A 149 3.77 0.09 -12.05
C PHE A 149 2.37 0.28 -12.66
N CYS A 150 1.88 -0.76 -13.33
CA CYS A 150 0.51 -0.86 -13.83
C CYS A 150 -0.29 -1.90 -13.05
N VAL A 151 -1.56 -1.60 -12.78
CA VAL A 151 -2.49 -2.58 -12.18
C VAL A 151 -2.78 -3.71 -13.16
N ILE A 152 -2.89 -4.93 -12.67
CA ILE A 152 -3.08 -6.12 -13.50
C ILE A 152 -4.46 -6.71 -13.19
N PRO A 153 -5.30 -7.03 -14.20
CA PRO A 153 -6.48 -7.85 -14.00
C PRO A 153 -6.06 -9.28 -13.69
N GLU A 154 -6.68 -9.94 -12.72
CA GLU A 154 -6.38 -11.35 -12.48
C GLU A 154 -6.73 -12.18 -13.73
N PRO A 155 -5.82 -13.03 -14.24
CA PRO A 155 -6.19 -14.00 -15.27
C PRO A 155 -7.22 -14.94 -14.64
N SER A 156 -8.43 -14.99 -15.20
CA SER A 156 -9.52 -15.73 -14.55
C SER A 156 -9.12 -17.19 -14.31
N PRO A 157 -9.27 -17.72 -13.08
CA PRO A 157 -8.94 -19.11 -12.77
C PRO A 157 -9.66 -20.11 -13.68
N LEU A 158 -10.85 -19.76 -14.16
CA LEU A 158 -11.59 -20.52 -15.16
C LEU A 158 -10.91 -20.54 -16.53
N ALA A 159 -10.37 -19.40 -17.01
CA ALA A 159 -9.62 -19.38 -18.26
C ALA A 159 -8.36 -20.25 -18.16
N LEU A 160 -7.63 -20.16 -17.04
CA LEU A 160 -6.47 -21.02 -16.80
C LEU A 160 -6.86 -22.50 -16.66
N GLY A 161 -7.96 -22.80 -15.97
CA GLY A 161 -8.50 -24.15 -15.84
C GLY A 161 -8.93 -24.75 -17.17
N LEU A 162 -9.62 -23.97 -18.02
CA LEU A 162 -10.00 -24.39 -19.36
C LEU A 162 -8.79 -24.56 -20.28
N LEU A 163 -7.78 -23.68 -20.20
CA LEU A 163 -6.54 -23.85 -20.94
C LEU A 163 -5.80 -25.13 -20.51
N GLY A 164 -5.69 -25.36 -19.19
CA GLY A 164 -5.09 -26.58 -18.64
C GLY A 164 -5.84 -27.84 -19.05
N ALA A 165 -7.18 -27.81 -19.02
CA ALA A 165 -8.02 -28.90 -19.49
C ALA A 165 -7.86 -29.15 -21.00
N ALA A 166 -7.80 -28.09 -21.82
CA ALA A 166 -7.57 -28.21 -23.25
C ALA A 166 -6.20 -28.85 -23.55
N VAL A 167 -5.14 -28.45 -22.85
CA VAL A 167 -3.80 -29.07 -22.98
C VAL A 167 -3.83 -30.54 -22.57
N LEU A 168 -4.50 -30.89 -21.46
CA LEU A 168 -4.65 -32.28 -21.02
C LEU A 168 -5.41 -33.13 -22.05
N LEU A 169 -6.51 -32.62 -22.59
CA LEU A 169 -7.30 -33.31 -23.60
C LEU A 169 -6.53 -33.48 -24.92
N LEU A 170 -5.67 -32.53 -25.29
CA LEU A 170 -4.79 -32.67 -26.46
C LEU A 170 -3.68 -33.71 -26.22
N ARG A 171 -3.12 -33.77 -25.01
CA ARG A 171 -2.09 -34.76 -24.64
C ARG A 171 -2.64 -36.19 -24.52
N CYS A 172 -3.87 -36.36 -24.06
CA CYS A 172 -4.52 -37.68 -23.97
C CYS A 172 -4.99 -38.23 -25.33
N ARG A 173 -4.89 -37.45 -26.41
CA ARG A 173 -5.27 -37.85 -27.78
C ARG A 173 -4.08 -38.17 -28.68
N GLY A 174 -2.85 -38.11 -28.14
CA GLY A 174 -1.60 -38.48 -28.81
C GLY A 174 -1.10 -39.86 -28.40
#